data_AF-B4NUS5-F1
#
_entry.id   AF-B4NUS5-F1
#
_cell.length_a   1.000
_cell.length_b   1.000
_cell.length_c   1.000
_cell.angle_alpha   90.00
_cell.angle_beta   90.00
_cell.angle_gamma   90.00
#
_symmetry.space_group_name_H-M   'P 1'
#
loop_
_entity.id
_entity.type
_entity.pdbx_description
1 polymer ?
#
loop_
_entity_poly.entity_id
_entity_poly.type
_entity_poly.pdbx_seq_one_letter_code
_entity_poly.pdbx_strand_id
1 'polypeptide(L)'
;MSEPAAQQQQSQNGKERSKSTEEKEVPREPALVLKDIDIKTELESLVKLLDGKIYKEEEVAMEELHQYLIEDDGSWALGDNFLIFVQRVLRDNQAFSPDTRIHLIRTLAYAALKDDVIIILHQDRRDHTLMNYAQDIDKQTPEEQQAWAMFMCNLFENLGPSEWLLYISEWEYNGQTISNIRVTTKVAVHCILSNCPQLKNIGSMILYNIAIKEVKTVVFDDIAVELAMAILQFFQSSPNEDQIFRTLKALVRFLEVLTYIRDSPN
;
A
#
# COMPACT_ATOMS: atom_id res chain seq x y z
N MET A 1 9.83 -76.92 11.81
CA MET A 1 9.95 -76.19 10.53
C MET A 1 8.71 -75.30 10.44
N SER A 2 8.74 -74.14 11.09
CA SER A 2 9.02 -72.83 10.47
C SER A 2 7.76 -72.25 9.79
N GLU A 3 7.05 -71.41 10.55
CA GLU A 3 6.24 -70.27 10.06
C GLU A 3 7.09 -69.35 9.13
N PRO A 4 6.52 -68.42 8.30
CA PRO A 4 5.50 -67.44 8.74
C PRO A 4 4.49 -66.97 7.65
N ALA A 5 3.28 -66.54 8.04
CA ALA A 5 2.83 -65.16 8.33
C ALA A 5 1.84 -64.64 7.27
N ALA A 6 0.60 -64.46 7.72
CA ALA A 6 -0.37 -63.57 7.10
C ALA A 6 0.09 -62.12 7.27
N GLN A 7 0.27 -61.39 6.16
CA GLN A 7 0.45 -59.94 6.16
C GLN A 7 -0.61 -59.29 5.27
N GLN A 8 -1.58 -58.69 5.97
CA GLN A 8 -2.18 -57.37 5.76
C GLN A 8 -2.30 -56.86 4.31
N GLN A 9 -3.57 -56.75 3.89
CA GLN A 9 -4.05 -55.79 2.91
C GLN A 9 -3.61 -54.37 3.28
N GLN A 10 -2.74 -53.77 2.48
CA GLN A 10 -2.72 -52.33 2.22
C GLN A 10 -2.42 -52.13 0.74
N SER A 11 -3.47 -51.73 0.02
CA SER A 11 -3.41 -51.41 -1.40
C SER A 11 -2.45 -50.22 -1.60
N GLN A 12 -1.40 -50.44 -2.38
CA GLN A 12 -0.47 -49.41 -2.84
C GLN A 12 -1.24 -48.41 -3.72
N ASN A 13 -1.67 -47.30 -3.13
CA ASN A 13 -2.15 -46.12 -3.86
C ASN A 13 -1.14 -44.96 -3.68
N GLY A 14 0.14 -45.27 -3.89
CA GLY A 14 1.24 -44.32 -3.91
C GLY A 14 1.87 -44.28 -5.28
N LYS A 15 1.22 -43.60 -6.25
CA LYS A 15 1.86 -43.19 -7.49
C LYS A 15 1.45 -41.75 -7.83
N GLU A 16 2.42 -40.88 -7.58
CA GLU A 16 2.78 -39.75 -8.46
C GLU A 16 1.68 -38.73 -8.73
N ARG A 17 1.58 -37.76 -7.81
CA ARG A 17 1.05 -36.43 -8.13
C ARG A 17 1.92 -35.88 -9.28
N SER A 18 1.33 -35.80 -10.46
CA SER A 18 1.96 -35.34 -11.70
C SER A 18 2.60 -33.96 -11.50
N LYS A 19 3.94 -33.93 -11.51
CA LYS A 19 4.79 -32.72 -11.51
C LYS A 19 4.71 -31.92 -12.84
N SER A 20 3.60 -31.95 -13.55
CA SER A 20 3.54 -31.48 -14.96
C SER A 20 2.64 -30.27 -15.22
N THR A 21 2.25 -29.51 -14.18
CA THR A 21 1.59 -28.21 -14.34
C THR A 21 1.94 -27.24 -13.22
N GLU A 22 3.18 -27.28 -12.74
CA GLU A 22 3.77 -26.05 -12.20
C GLU A 22 4.10 -25.19 -13.42
N GLU A 23 3.11 -24.40 -13.87
CA GLU A 23 3.38 -23.26 -14.74
C GLU A 23 4.58 -22.54 -14.14
N LYS A 24 5.67 -22.41 -14.91
CA LYS A 24 6.85 -21.67 -14.45
C LYS A 24 6.35 -20.30 -14.03
N GLU A 25 6.30 -20.04 -12.73
CA GLU A 25 5.92 -18.73 -12.21
C GLU A 25 6.86 -17.72 -12.89
N VAL A 26 6.29 -16.91 -13.77
CA VAL A 26 7.02 -15.82 -14.40
C VAL A 26 7.50 -14.94 -13.24
N PRO A 27 8.80 -14.60 -13.18
CA PRO A 27 9.30 -13.74 -12.11
C PRO A 27 8.44 -12.48 -12.03
N ARG A 28 7.80 -12.27 -10.88
CA ARG A 28 6.97 -11.08 -10.66
C ARG A 28 7.85 -9.86 -10.81
N GLU A 29 7.39 -8.91 -11.62
CA GLU A 29 8.10 -7.67 -11.78
C GLU A 29 8.17 -6.93 -10.44
N PRO A 30 9.32 -6.31 -10.10
CA PRO A 30 9.46 -5.62 -8.84
C PRO A 30 8.60 -4.34 -8.83
N ALA A 31 8.07 -4.00 -7.66
CA ALA A 31 7.41 -2.72 -7.43
C ALA A 31 8.42 -1.57 -7.52
N LEU A 32 7.94 -0.42 -7.97
CA LEU A 32 8.67 0.84 -7.92
C LEU A 32 8.39 1.52 -6.58
N VAL A 33 9.43 1.86 -5.85
CA VAL A 33 9.33 2.46 -4.51
C VAL A 33 10.32 3.61 -4.33
N LEU A 34 10.07 4.45 -3.35
CA LEU A 34 10.89 5.61 -3.00
C LEU A 34 11.65 5.32 -1.70
N LYS A 35 12.92 4.91 -1.84
CA LYS A 35 13.79 4.53 -0.70
C LYS A 35 14.61 5.68 -0.13
N ASP A 36 14.59 6.85 -0.77
CA ASP A 36 15.39 8.02 -0.39
C ASP A 36 14.73 8.77 0.78
N ILE A 37 14.76 8.14 1.97
CA ILE A 37 14.23 8.68 3.22
C ILE A 37 15.32 8.55 4.28
N ASP A 38 15.83 9.68 4.76
CA ASP A 38 16.74 9.70 5.92
C ASP A 38 15.92 9.62 7.21
N ILE A 39 15.70 8.39 7.67
CA ILE A 39 14.84 8.12 8.82
C ILE A 39 15.31 8.80 10.11
N LYS A 40 16.63 9.00 10.28
CA LYS A 40 17.16 9.66 11.48
C LYS A 40 16.77 11.13 11.48
N THR A 41 16.96 11.79 10.35
CA THR A 41 16.56 13.19 10.17
C THR A 41 15.04 13.38 10.32
N GLU A 42 14.24 12.46 9.76
CA GLU A 42 12.78 12.51 9.88
C GLU A 42 12.32 12.34 11.34
N LEU A 43 12.86 11.37 12.08
CA LEU A 43 12.53 11.16 13.50
C LEU A 43 12.99 12.32 14.39
N GLU A 44 14.22 12.81 14.22
CA GLU A 44 14.73 13.96 14.98
C GLU A 44 13.86 15.21 14.77
N SER A 45 13.41 15.44 13.53
CA SER A 45 12.54 16.57 13.22
C SER A 45 11.16 16.38 13.81
N LEU A 46 10.62 15.16 13.74
CA LEU A 46 9.32 14.82 14.33
C LEU A 46 9.33 15.02 15.85
N VAL A 47 10.34 14.54 16.57
CA VAL A 47 10.50 14.73 18.02
C VAL A 47 10.51 16.23 18.37
N LYS A 48 11.31 17.03 17.67
CA LYS A 48 11.37 18.49 17.89
C LYS A 48 10.02 19.18 17.67
N LEU A 49 9.25 18.73 16.68
CA LEU A 49 7.96 19.33 16.34
C LEU A 49 6.84 18.93 17.31
N LEU A 50 6.96 17.76 17.94
CA LEU A 50 6.00 17.23 18.91
C LEU A 50 6.28 17.67 20.35
N ASP A 51 7.49 18.15 20.64
CA ASP A 51 7.90 18.59 21.97
C ASP A 51 6.88 19.55 22.61
N GLY A 52 6.41 19.20 23.81
CA GLY A 52 5.39 19.94 24.55
C GLY A 52 3.97 19.93 23.98
N LYS A 53 3.68 19.17 22.91
CA LYS A 53 2.34 19.10 22.26
C LYS A 53 1.64 17.75 22.38
N ILE A 54 2.41 16.71 22.72
CA ILE A 54 1.93 15.35 22.91
C ILE A 54 1.76 15.03 24.40
N TYR A 55 0.91 14.06 24.69
CA TYR A 55 0.71 13.55 26.05
C TYR A 55 1.84 12.60 26.44
N LYS A 56 2.03 12.35 27.74
CA LYS A 56 3.06 11.42 28.23
C LYS A 56 2.86 9.99 27.70
N GLU A 57 1.60 9.60 27.52
CA GLU A 57 1.25 8.31 26.96
C GLU A 57 1.60 8.21 25.47
N GLU A 58 1.66 9.34 24.76
CA GLU A 58 2.05 9.42 23.35
C GLU A 58 3.58 9.53 23.18
N GLU A 59 4.32 10.00 24.19
CA GLU A 59 5.79 9.92 24.20
C GLU A 59 6.26 8.47 24.08
N VAL A 60 5.52 7.53 24.65
CA VAL A 60 5.77 6.08 24.50
C VAL A 60 5.66 5.66 23.04
N ALA A 61 4.65 6.14 22.31
CA ALA A 61 4.48 5.81 20.89
C ALA A 61 5.64 6.33 20.02
N MET A 62 6.27 7.44 20.41
CA MET A 62 7.49 7.94 19.76
C MET A 62 8.72 7.09 20.06
N GLU A 63 8.85 6.60 21.29
CA GLU A 63 9.92 5.67 21.68
C GLU A 63 9.77 4.31 20.97
N GLU A 64 8.56 3.75 20.93
CA GLU A 64 8.24 2.52 20.19
C GLU A 64 8.55 2.67 18.70
N LEU A 65 8.26 3.83 18.11
CA LEU A 65 8.60 4.14 16.72
C LEU A 65 10.11 4.20 16.48
N HIS A 66 10.87 4.74 17.44
CA HIS A 66 12.32 4.72 17.39
C HIS A 66 12.87 3.28 17.47
N GLN A 67 12.39 2.46 18.41
CA GLN A 67 12.78 1.06 18.53
C GLN A 67 12.50 0.29 17.23
N TYR A 68 11.31 0.47 16.66
CA TYR A 68 10.93 -0.19 15.41
C TYR A 68 11.82 0.19 14.22
N LEU A 69 12.16 1.47 14.08
CA LEU A 69 12.78 1.99 12.85
C LEU A 69 14.30 2.15 12.93
N ILE A 70 14.86 2.37 14.12
CA ILE A 70 16.29 2.59 14.34
C ILE A 70 16.95 1.36 14.97
N GLU A 71 16.31 0.75 15.96
CA GLU A 71 16.87 -0.42 16.67
C GLU A 71 16.53 -1.74 15.96
N ASP A 72 15.61 -1.70 14.98
CA ASP A 72 15.16 -2.84 14.19
C ASP A 72 14.43 -3.90 15.02
N ASP A 73 13.79 -3.48 16.11
CA ASP A 73 13.05 -4.32 17.06
C ASP A 73 11.72 -4.84 16.51
N GLY A 74 11.46 -4.73 15.21
CA GLY A 74 10.25 -5.24 14.55
C GLY A 74 8.94 -4.55 14.96
N SER A 75 7.85 -4.83 14.24
CA SER A 75 6.57 -4.12 14.41
C SER A 75 5.87 -4.43 15.73
N TRP A 76 6.30 -5.47 16.45
CA TRP A 76 5.78 -5.81 17.79
C TRP A 76 6.20 -4.80 18.86
N ALA A 77 7.19 -3.95 18.57
CA ALA A 77 7.52 -2.82 19.43
C ALA A 77 6.38 -1.79 19.50
N LEU A 78 5.52 -1.72 18.46
CA LEU A 78 4.43 -0.75 18.40
C LEU A 78 3.21 -1.25 19.17
N GLY A 79 2.81 -0.49 20.20
CA GLY A 79 1.68 -0.81 21.06
C GLY A 79 0.32 -0.46 20.46
N ASP A 80 -0.75 -0.88 21.15
CA ASP A 80 -2.14 -0.69 20.72
C ASP A 80 -2.56 0.78 20.54
N ASN A 81 -1.85 1.70 21.20
CA ASN A 81 -2.12 3.14 21.14
C ASN A 81 -1.38 3.85 19.99
N PHE A 82 -0.48 3.17 19.28
CA PHE A 82 0.32 3.78 18.22
C PHE A 82 -0.56 4.42 17.14
N LEU A 83 -1.57 3.71 16.63
CA LEU A 83 -2.48 4.25 15.61
C LEU A 83 -3.38 5.37 16.12
N ILE A 84 -3.67 5.42 17.42
CA ILE A 84 -4.43 6.52 18.05
C ILE A 84 -3.57 7.78 18.04
N PHE A 85 -2.29 7.67 18.41
CA PHE A 85 -1.32 8.74 18.31
C PHE A 85 -1.19 9.25 16.86
N VAL A 86 -0.99 8.34 15.90
CA VAL A 86 -0.92 8.68 14.46
C VAL A 86 -2.19 9.40 14.02
N GLN A 87 -3.37 8.91 14.39
CA GLN A 87 -4.65 9.54 14.06
C GLN A 87 -4.72 10.99 14.55
N ARG A 88 -4.33 11.22 15.81
CA ARG A 88 -4.36 12.56 16.41
C ARG A 88 -3.42 13.51 15.69
N VAL A 89 -2.19 13.09 15.40
CA VAL A 89 -1.22 13.93 14.66
C VAL A 89 -1.75 14.28 13.27
N LEU A 90 -2.37 13.32 12.57
CA LEU A 90 -2.91 13.53 11.23
C LEU A 90 -4.17 14.42 11.18
N ARG A 91 -4.98 14.45 12.25
CA ARG A 91 -6.31 15.10 12.25
C ARG A 91 -6.39 16.39 13.03
N ASP A 92 -5.61 16.54 14.10
CA ASP A 92 -5.65 17.72 14.97
C ASP A 92 -4.83 18.86 14.36
N ASN A 93 -5.44 19.54 13.39
CA ASN A 93 -4.84 20.69 12.71
C ASN A 93 -4.63 21.91 13.61
N GLN A 94 -5.21 21.92 14.82
CA GLN A 94 -5.00 22.98 15.79
C GLN A 94 -3.75 22.71 16.62
N ALA A 95 -3.53 21.46 17.03
CA ALA A 95 -2.35 21.06 17.77
C ALA A 95 -1.09 20.92 16.89
N PHE A 96 -1.24 20.45 15.65
CA PHE A 96 -0.10 20.06 14.81
C PHE A 96 -0.04 20.82 13.48
N SER A 97 1.19 21.22 13.14
CA SER A 97 1.49 21.89 11.87
C SER A 97 1.55 20.90 10.70
N PRO A 98 1.42 21.36 9.44
CA PRO A 98 1.67 20.52 8.27
C PRO A 98 3.03 19.83 8.31
N ASP A 99 4.09 20.53 8.73
CA ASP A 99 5.44 19.95 8.85
C ASP A 99 5.48 18.74 9.79
N THR A 100 4.76 18.82 10.92
CA THR A 100 4.64 17.68 11.85
C THR A 100 4.03 16.46 11.15
N ARG A 101 2.97 16.66 10.36
CA ARG A 101 2.30 15.58 9.63
C ARG A 101 3.19 15.05 8.52
N ILE A 102 3.89 15.92 7.78
CA ILE A 102 4.82 15.52 6.72
C ILE A 102 5.92 14.60 7.29
N HIS A 103 6.57 14.99 8.38
CA HIS A 103 7.61 14.17 9.01
C HIS A 103 7.08 12.84 9.55
N LEU A 104 5.88 12.83 10.13
CA LEU A 104 5.22 11.57 10.52
C LEU A 104 4.95 10.67 9.30
N ILE A 105 4.38 11.21 8.24
CA ILE A 105 4.03 10.44 7.04
C ILE A 105 5.29 9.90 6.35
N ARG A 106 6.38 10.66 6.30
CA ARG A 106 7.67 10.19 5.74
C ARG A 106 8.29 9.09 6.60
N THR A 107 8.16 9.20 7.92
CA THR A 107 8.55 8.14 8.86
C THR A 107 7.74 6.86 8.59
N LEU A 108 6.42 6.97 8.39
CA LEU A 108 5.57 5.85 7.97
C LEU A 108 5.92 5.32 6.56
N ALA A 109 6.33 6.18 5.63
CA ALA A 109 6.78 5.78 4.31
C ALA A 109 8.08 4.96 4.34
N TYR A 110 8.97 5.23 5.31
CA TYR A 110 10.12 4.38 5.57
C TYR A 110 9.68 3.04 6.18
N ALA A 111 8.79 3.07 7.17
CA ALA A 111 8.20 1.87 7.77
C ALA A 111 7.52 0.95 6.72
N ALA A 112 6.87 1.54 5.71
CA ALA A 112 6.21 0.80 4.62
C ALA A 112 7.15 -0.12 3.80
N LEU A 113 8.47 0.12 3.85
CA LEU A 113 9.47 -0.72 3.20
C LEU A 113 9.79 -2.00 4.00
N LYS A 114 9.42 -2.05 5.29
CA LYS A 114 9.59 -3.24 6.15
C LYS A 114 8.48 -4.25 5.86
N ASP A 115 8.80 -5.52 5.95
CA ASP A 115 7.88 -6.63 5.62
C ASP A 115 6.77 -6.81 6.67
N ASP A 116 7.10 -6.56 7.93
CA ASP A 116 6.23 -6.69 9.10
C ASP A 116 5.23 -5.54 9.30
N VAL A 117 5.35 -4.44 8.54
CA VAL A 117 4.45 -3.28 8.60
C VAL A 117 2.97 -3.66 8.43
N ILE A 118 2.69 -4.79 7.77
CA ILE A 118 1.34 -5.35 7.60
C ILE A 118 0.61 -5.57 8.93
N ILE A 119 1.33 -5.82 10.03
CA ILE A 119 0.73 -6.01 11.35
C ILE A 119 0.02 -4.71 11.80
N ILE A 120 0.65 -3.55 11.58
CA ILE A 120 0.07 -2.24 11.86
C ILE A 120 -1.14 -1.99 10.95
N LEU A 121 -1.03 -2.30 9.66
CA LEU A 121 -2.10 -2.10 8.68
C LEU A 121 -3.34 -2.97 8.98
N HIS A 122 -3.14 -4.16 9.55
CA HIS A 122 -4.25 -4.98 10.03
C HIS A 122 -4.96 -4.36 11.24
N GLN A 123 -4.24 -3.69 12.14
CA GLN A 123 -4.85 -2.95 13.25
C GLN A 123 -5.65 -1.73 12.74
N ASP A 124 -5.20 -1.08 11.67
CA ASP A 124 -5.90 0.06 11.06
C ASP A 124 -7.31 -0.28 10.59
N ARG A 125 -7.61 -1.56 10.27
CA ARG A 125 -8.97 -2.00 9.87
C ARG A 125 -10.07 -1.69 10.89
N ARG A 126 -9.73 -1.40 12.15
CA ARG A 126 -10.71 -1.03 13.17
C ARG A 126 -11.29 0.37 12.93
N ASP A 127 -10.42 1.35 12.73
CA ASP A 127 -10.77 2.78 12.71
C ASP A 127 -10.54 3.43 11.33
N HIS A 128 -9.89 2.71 10.41
CA HIS A 128 -9.49 3.15 9.07
C HIS A 128 -8.78 4.50 9.10
N THR A 129 -7.94 4.74 10.12
CA THR A 129 -7.28 6.01 10.37
C THR A 129 -6.49 6.46 9.14
N LEU A 130 -5.65 5.58 8.60
CA LEU A 130 -4.78 5.89 7.48
C LEU A 130 -5.61 6.12 6.21
N MET A 131 -6.54 5.22 5.90
CA MET A 131 -7.35 5.30 4.67
C MET A 131 -8.35 6.46 4.69
N ASN A 132 -8.89 6.82 5.85
CA ASN A 132 -9.72 8.02 5.98
C ASN A 132 -8.89 9.29 5.71
N TYR A 133 -7.61 9.33 6.10
CA TYR A 133 -6.73 10.47 5.79
C TYR A 133 -6.38 10.51 4.30
N ALA A 134 -6.09 9.35 3.69
CA ALA A 134 -5.87 9.19 2.26
C ALA A 134 -7.10 9.64 1.43
N GLN A 135 -8.31 9.34 1.90
CA GLN A 135 -9.55 9.74 1.23
C GLN A 135 -9.71 11.27 1.17
N ASP A 136 -9.04 12.04 2.04
CA ASP A 136 -9.04 13.50 2.04
C ASP A 136 -7.83 14.12 1.33
N ILE A 137 -7.12 13.37 0.46
CA ILE A 137 -5.88 13.84 -0.19
C ILE A 137 -5.99 15.22 -0.87
N ASP A 138 -7.15 15.53 -1.45
CA ASP A 138 -7.42 16.81 -2.12
C ASP A 138 -7.52 18.01 -1.17
N LYS A 139 -7.65 17.78 0.14
CA LYS A 139 -7.73 18.79 1.19
C LYS A 139 -6.39 19.06 1.88
N GLN A 140 -5.38 18.24 1.60
CA GLN A 140 -4.05 18.33 2.21
C GLN A 140 -3.17 19.36 1.48
N THR A 141 -2.12 19.86 2.13
CA THR A 141 -1.11 20.70 1.46
C THR A 141 -0.34 19.91 0.38
N PRO A 142 0.24 20.57 -0.64
CA PRO A 142 1.01 19.88 -1.68
C PRO A 142 2.14 19.00 -1.15
N GLU A 143 2.78 19.40 -0.05
CA GLU A 143 3.87 18.67 0.59
C GLU A 143 3.35 17.44 1.36
N GLU A 144 2.20 17.55 2.03
CA GLU A 144 1.52 16.40 2.64
C GLU A 144 1.07 15.39 1.59
N GLN A 145 0.50 15.86 0.46
CA GLN A 145 0.11 15.00 -0.65
C GLN A 145 1.31 14.20 -1.18
N GLN A 146 2.48 14.84 -1.31
CA GLN A 146 3.71 14.17 -1.76
C GLN A 146 4.18 13.12 -0.76
N ALA A 147 4.19 13.45 0.54
CA ALA A 147 4.56 12.50 1.59
C ALA A 147 3.60 11.30 1.62
N TRP A 148 2.29 11.55 1.48
CA TRP A 148 1.28 10.51 1.51
C TRP A 148 1.34 9.59 0.28
N ALA A 149 1.51 10.18 -0.90
CA ALA A 149 1.71 9.43 -2.13
C ALA A 149 2.96 8.53 -2.04
N MET A 150 4.03 9.02 -1.41
CA MET A 150 5.24 8.23 -1.15
C MET A 150 4.97 7.05 -0.22
N PHE A 151 4.27 7.28 0.90
CA PHE A 151 3.85 6.21 1.81
C PHE A 151 3.06 5.12 1.08
N MET A 152 2.03 5.49 0.33
CA MET A 152 1.22 4.53 -0.42
C MET A 152 2.00 3.82 -1.53
N CYS A 153 2.93 4.51 -2.20
CA CYS A 153 3.78 3.89 -3.21
C CYS A 153 4.70 2.83 -2.59
N ASN A 154 5.28 3.10 -1.41
CA ASN A 154 6.20 2.18 -0.73
C ASN A 154 5.52 0.93 -0.19
N LEU A 155 4.23 0.99 0.17
CA LEU A 155 3.45 -0.18 0.59
C LEU A 155 3.33 -1.25 -0.52
N PHE A 156 3.68 -0.95 -1.77
CA PHE A 156 3.73 -1.97 -2.83
C PHE A 156 4.98 -2.86 -2.79
N GLU A 157 6.02 -2.51 -2.01
CA GLU A 157 7.26 -3.29 -1.88
C GLU A 157 6.96 -4.72 -1.46
N ASN A 158 6.07 -4.88 -0.47
CA ASN A 158 5.77 -6.14 0.17
C ASN A 158 4.36 -6.64 -0.20
N LEU A 159 4.18 -7.96 -0.25
CA LEU A 159 2.92 -8.56 -0.69
C LEU A 159 1.75 -8.16 0.22
N GLY A 160 1.86 -8.42 1.53
CA GLY A 160 0.78 -8.15 2.49
C GLY A 160 0.30 -6.69 2.49
N PRO A 161 1.20 -5.70 2.62
CA PRO A 161 0.82 -4.28 2.55
C PRO A 161 0.17 -3.89 1.22
N SER A 162 0.63 -4.45 0.10
CA SER A 162 0.01 -4.20 -1.21
C SER A 162 -1.39 -4.82 -1.35
N GLU A 163 -1.63 -5.98 -0.75
CA GLU A 163 -2.97 -6.60 -0.69
C GLU A 163 -3.90 -5.80 0.22
N TRP A 164 -3.37 -5.23 1.30
CA TRP A 164 -4.13 -4.30 2.14
C TRP A 164 -4.57 -3.05 1.36
N LEU A 165 -3.70 -2.44 0.54
CA LEU A 165 -4.08 -1.31 -0.31
C LEU A 165 -5.22 -1.65 -1.29
N LEU A 166 -5.24 -2.88 -1.79
CA LEU A 166 -6.21 -3.34 -2.79
C LEU A 166 -7.41 -4.07 -2.16
N TYR A 167 -7.54 -3.99 -0.83
CA TYR A 167 -8.61 -4.66 -0.11
C TYR A 167 -9.97 -4.04 -0.43
N ILE A 168 -10.98 -4.90 -0.63
CA ILE A 168 -12.29 -4.51 -1.17
C ILE A 168 -13.38 -4.34 -0.12
N SER A 169 -13.14 -4.76 1.12
CA SER A 169 -14.14 -4.60 2.18
C SER A 169 -14.46 -3.13 2.40
N GLU A 170 -15.75 -2.84 2.52
CA GLU A 170 -16.28 -1.49 2.56
C GLU A 170 -16.46 -0.98 4.00
N TRP A 171 -16.29 0.32 4.18
CA TRP A 171 -16.69 1.05 5.38
C TRP A 171 -17.29 2.40 5.00
N GLU A 172 -17.94 3.04 5.97
CA GLU A 172 -18.54 4.37 5.80
C GLU A 172 -17.59 5.47 6.25
N TYR A 173 -17.40 6.49 5.42
CA TYR A 173 -16.66 7.69 5.77
C TYR A 173 -17.32 8.94 5.18
N ASN A 174 -17.70 9.90 6.05
CA ASN A 174 -18.39 11.13 5.66
C ASN A 174 -19.63 10.91 4.75
N GLY A 175 -20.38 9.83 5.00
CA GLY A 175 -21.58 9.48 4.24
C GLY A 175 -21.31 8.86 2.87
N GLN A 176 -20.08 8.41 2.61
CA GLN A 176 -19.70 7.65 1.43
C GLN A 176 -19.26 6.25 1.84
N THR A 177 -19.79 5.24 1.16
CA THR A 177 -19.27 3.87 1.20
C THR A 177 -17.98 3.82 0.39
N ILE A 178 -16.87 3.50 1.04
CA ILE A 178 -15.53 3.43 0.43
C ILE A 178 -14.84 2.11 0.78
N SER A 179 -13.73 1.81 0.09
CA SER A 179 -12.85 0.66 0.36
C SER A 179 -11.39 1.04 0.08
N ASN A 180 -10.42 0.24 0.54
CA ASN A 180 -9.00 0.57 0.39
C ASN A 180 -8.63 0.73 -1.08
N ILE A 181 -9.14 -0.14 -1.96
CA ILE A 181 -8.90 -0.02 -3.40
C ILE A 181 -9.48 1.26 -4.00
N ARG A 182 -10.68 1.69 -3.57
CA ARG A 182 -11.30 2.93 -4.04
C ARG A 182 -10.50 4.15 -3.60
N VAL A 183 -10.03 4.16 -2.35
CA VAL A 183 -9.16 5.22 -1.82
C VAL A 183 -7.80 5.23 -2.54
N THR A 184 -7.18 4.06 -2.73
CA THR A 184 -5.92 3.91 -3.48
C THR A 184 -6.05 4.40 -4.92
N THR A 185 -7.18 4.09 -5.56
CA THR A 185 -7.52 4.57 -6.91
C THR A 185 -7.63 6.09 -6.93
N LYS A 186 -8.37 6.68 -5.99
CA LYS A 186 -8.48 8.14 -5.84
C LYS A 186 -7.10 8.79 -5.70
N VAL A 187 -6.22 8.25 -4.84
CA VAL A 187 -4.87 8.77 -4.65
C VAL A 187 -4.04 8.65 -5.92
N ALA A 188 -4.08 7.52 -6.63
CA ALA A 188 -3.37 7.32 -7.89
C ALA A 188 -3.81 8.33 -8.95
N VAL A 189 -5.12 8.52 -9.13
CA VAL A 189 -5.72 9.49 -10.06
C VAL A 189 -5.34 10.92 -9.69
N HIS A 190 -5.47 11.29 -8.40
CA HIS A 190 -5.08 12.60 -7.90
C HIS A 190 -3.61 12.92 -8.19
N CYS A 191 -2.72 11.95 -7.96
CA CYS A 191 -1.29 12.13 -8.18
C CYS A 191 -0.94 12.28 -9.67
N ILE A 192 -1.43 11.37 -10.53
CA ILE A 192 -1.06 11.38 -11.96
C ILE A 192 -1.63 12.59 -12.70
N LEU A 193 -2.77 13.12 -12.27
CA LEU A 193 -3.41 14.31 -12.86
C LEU A 193 -3.02 15.62 -12.16
N SER A 194 -2.19 15.57 -11.12
CA SER A 194 -1.70 16.76 -10.41
C SER A 194 -0.84 17.64 -11.32
N ASN A 195 -0.78 18.95 -11.08
CA ASN A 195 0.17 19.84 -11.74
C ASN A 195 1.59 19.76 -11.15
N CYS A 196 1.77 19.11 -9.99
CA CYS A 196 3.05 18.94 -9.34
C CYS A 196 3.85 17.81 -10.03
N PRO A 197 5.05 18.07 -10.58
CA PRO A 197 5.87 17.05 -11.25
C PRO A 197 6.21 15.84 -10.37
N GLN A 198 6.47 16.08 -9.09
CA GLN A 198 6.78 15.05 -8.11
C GLN A 198 5.58 14.12 -7.91
N LEU A 199 4.38 14.68 -7.72
CA LEU A 199 3.14 13.90 -7.62
C LEU A 199 2.86 13.11 -8.90
N LYS A 200 3.04 13.71 -10.09
CA LYS A 200 2.91 12.98 -11.36
C LYS A 200 3.85 11.79 -11.44
N ASN A 201 5.11 11.96 -11.02
CA ASN A 201 6.08 10.88 -11.01
C ASN A 201 5.65 9.75 -10.05
N ILE A 202 5.27 10.07 -8.82
CA ILE A 202 4.80 9.08 -7.84
C ILE A 202 3.51 8.41 -8.33
N GLY A 203 2.56 9.17 -8.89
CA GLY A 203 1.34 8.64 -9.50
C GLY A 203 1.62 7.62 -10.60
N SER A 204 2.62 7.87 -11.46
CA SER A 204 3.03 6.91 -12.49
C SER A 204 3.59 5.61 -11.91
N MET A 205 4.29 5.69 -10.76
CA MET A 205 4.80 4.53 -10.04
C MET A 205 3.67 3.73 -9.39
N ILE A 206 2.71 4.41 -8.73
CA ILE A 206 1.54 3.76 -8.13
C ILE A 206 0.72 3.03 -9.21
N LEU A 207 0.45 3.66 -10.35
CA LEU A 207 -0.27 3.04 -11.46
C LEU A 207 0.44 1.78 -11.97
N TYR A 208 1.75 1.85 -12.18
CA TYR A 208 2.56 0.69 -12.54
C TYR A 208 2.47 -0.40 -11.47
N ASN A 209 2.61 -0.05 -10.19
CA ASN A 209 2.57 -0.99 -9.09
C ASN A 209 1.22 -1.70 -8.95
N ILE A 210 0.10 -1.00 -9.17
CA ILE A 210 -1.23 -1.60 -9.22
C ILE A 210 -1.30 -2.59 -10.38
N ALA A 211 -0.83 -2.20 -11.57
CA ALA A 211 -0.93 -3.01 -12.79
C ALA A 211 -0.13 -4.31 -12.77
N ILE A 212 0.99 -4.35 -12.03
CA ILE A 212 1.79 -5.58 -11.89
C ILE A 212 1.23 -6.53 -10.82
N LYS A 213 0.24 -6.11 -10.04
CA LYS A 213 -0.48 -7.02 -9.15
C LYS A 213 -1.51 -7.79 -9.98
N GLU A 214 -1.36 -9.10 -10.04
CA GLU A 214 -2.35 -9.98 -10.67
C GLU A 214 -3.64 -9.98 -9.85
N VAL A 215 -4.57 -9.07 -10.13
CA VAL A 215 -5.85 -9.08 -9.42
C VAL A 215 -6.94 -9.66 -10.31
N LYS A 216 -7.30 -10.91 -9.99
CA LYS A 216 -8.18 -11.77 -10.80
C LYS A 216 -9.68 -11.53 -10.53
N THR A 217 -10.11 -10.35 -10.09
CA THR A 217 -11.49 -10.17 -9.57
C THR A 217 -12.30 -9.14 -10.34
N VAL A 218 -13.59 -9.43 -10.52
CA VAL A 218 -14.64 -8.58 -11.11
C VAL A 218 -14.78 -7.18 -10.47
N VAL A 219 -14.25 -6.98 -9.26
CA VAL A 219 -14.24 -5.67 -8.58
C VAL A 219 -13.26 -4.69 -9.25
N PHE A 220 -12.38 -5.18 -10.14
CA PHE A 220 -11.40 -4.36 -10.84
C PHE A 220 -11.93 -3.68 -12.09
N ASP A 221 -13.14 -3.93 -12.57
CA ASP A 221 -13.62 -3.33 -13.83
C ASP A 221 -13.73 -1.81 -13.74
N ASP A 222 -14.52 -1.31 -12.79
CA ASP A 222 -14.66 0.14 -12.60
C ASP A 222 -13.32 0.81 -12.29
N ILE A 223 -12.49 0.13 -11.50
CA ILE A 223 -11.17 0.61 -11.10
C ILE A 223 -10.24 0.70 -12.31
N ALA A 224 -10.18 -0.35 -13.14
CA ALA A 224 -9.36 -0.40 -14.34
C ALA A 224 -9.81 0.66 -15.35
N VAL A 225 -11.12 0.87 -15.53
CA VAL A 225 -11.65 1.95 -16.38
C VAL A 225 -11.20 3.31 -15.86
N GLU A 226 -11.36 3.58 -14.57
CA GLU A 226 -11.00 4.87 -13.95
C GLU A 226 -9.48 5.16 -14.09
N LEU A 227 -8.64 4.18 -13.77
CA LEU A 227 -7.18 4.30 -13.90
C LEU A 227 -6.74 4.45 -15.37
N ALA A 228 -7.36 3.71 -16.29
CA ALA A 228 -7.08 3.82 -17.72
C ALA A 228 -7.45 5.22 -18.25
N MET A 229 -8.61 5.75 -17.87
CA MET A 229 -9.01 7.11 -18.23
C MET A 229 -8.04 8.17 -17.71
N ALA A 230 -7.59 8.03 -16.46
CA ALA A 230 -6.60 8.94 -15.88
C ALA A 230 -5.27 8.90 -16.66
N ILE A 231 -4.80 7.72 -17.10
CA ILE A 231 -3.60 7.58 -17.94
C ILE A 231 -3.80 8.29 -19.29
N LEU A 232 -4.95 8.11 -19.95
CA LEU A 232 -5.24 8.75 -21.23
C LEU A 232 -5.28 10.27 -21.12
N GLN A 233 -5.84 10.80 -20.04
CA GLN A 233 -5.82 12.24 -19.75
C GLN A 233 -4.38 12.72 -19.46
N PHE A 234 -3.60 11.94 -18.72
CA PHE A 234 -2.21 12.26 -18.39
C PHE A 234 -1.32 12.41 -19.63
N PHE A 235 -1.51 11.60 -20.68
CA PHE A 235 -0.75 11.71 -21.93
C PHE A 235 -0.89 13.07 -22.62
N GLN A 236 -1.96 13.80 -22.36
CA GLN A 236 -2.15 15.16 -22.89
C GLN A 236 -1.20 16.17 -22.22
N SER A 237 -0.53 15.80 -21.13
CA SER A 237 0.34 16.68 -20.35
C SER A 237 1.83 16.63 -20.70
N SER A 238 2.19 16.03 -21.84
CA SER A 238 3.58 15.86 -22.32
C SER A 238 4.53 15.21 -21.29
N PRO A 239 4.21 13.98 -20.83
CA PRO A 239 5.02 13.29 -19.83
C PRO A 239 6.40 12.87 -20.34
N ASN A 240 7.33 12.63 -19.41
CA ASN A 240 8.66 12.16 -19.75
C ASN A 240 8.66 10.66 -20.11
N GLU A 241 9.76 10.17 -20.68
CA GLU A 241 9.89 8.79 -21.18
C GLU A 241 9.62 7.73 -20.09
N ASP A 242 10.20 7.90 -18.90
CA ASP A 242 9.99 6.96 -17.78
C ASP A 242 8.52 6.86 -17.38
N GLN A 243 7.85 8.01 -17.29
CA GLN A 243 6.43 8.08 -16.96
C GLN A 243 5.59 7.44 -18.05
N ILE A 244 5.90 7.71 -19.33
CA ILE A 244 5.22 7.09 -20.48
C ILE A 244 5.37 5.57 -20.44
N PHE A 245 6.58 5.07 -20.22
CA PHE A 245 6.84 3.64 -20.17
C PHE A 245 6.02 2.95 -19.08
N ARG A 246 6.06 3.50 -17.86
CA ARG A 246 5.30 2.98 -16.71
C ARG A 246 3.79 2.96 -16.98
N THR A 247 3.24 4.06 -17.49
CA THR A 247 1.80 4.20 -17.68
C THR A 247 1.28 3.47 -18.90
N LEU A 248 2.05 3.35 -19.99
CA LEU A 248 1.67 2.48 -21.12
C LEU A 248 1.60 1.02 -20.71
N LYS A 249 2.57 0.56 -19.93
CA LYS A 249 2.56 -0.80 -19.40
C LYS A 249 1.37 -1.04 -18.47
N ALA A 250 1.08 -0.09 -17.59
CA ALA A 250 -0.10 -0.15 -16.74
C ALA A 250 -1.41 -0.16 -17.55
N LEU A 251 -1.50 0.68 -18.58
CA LEU A 251 -2.67 0.77 -19.45
C LEU A 251 -2.96 -0.55 -20.16
N VAL A 252 -1.94 -1.22 -20.71
CA VAL A 252 -2.11 -2.53 -21.35
C VAL A 252 -2.71 -3.53 -20.37
N ARG A 253 -2.21 -3.59 -19.13
CA ARG A 253 -2.75 -4.48 -18.10
C ARG A 253 -4.20 -4.17 -17.74
N PHE A 254 -4.54 -2.89 -17.58
CA PHE A 254 -5.91 -2.50 -17.29
C PHE A 254 -6.86 -2.85 -18.45
N LEU A 255 -6.42 -2.71 -19.71
CA LEU A 255 -7.21 -3.13 -20.87
C LEU A 255 -7.37 -4.66 -20.95
N GLU A 256 -6.34 -5.44 -20.60
CA GLU A 256 -6.40 -6.90 -20.54
C GLU A 256 -7.50 -7.37 -19.57
N VAL A 257 -7.56 -6.77 -18.37
CA VAL A 257 -8.61 -7.06 -17.37
C VAL A 257 -10.00 -6.84 -17.97
N LEU A 258 -10.21 -5.71 -18.63
CA LEU A 258 -11.49 -5.36 -19.26
C LEU A 258 -11.88 -6.32 -20.40
N THR A 259 -10.90 -6.88 -21.13
CA THR A 259 -11.16 -7.85 -22.20
C THR A 259 -11.43 -9.26 -21.68
N TYR A 260 -10.70 -9.72 -20.65
CA TYR A 260 -10.84 -11.07 -20.09
C TYR A 260 -12.24 -11.34 -19.54
N ILE A 261 -12.87 -10.31 -18.96
CA ILE A 261 -14.21 -10.42 -18.39
C ILE A 261 -15.29 -10.45 -19.48
N ARG A 262 -15.08 -9.79 -20.62
CA ARG A 262 -16.01 -9.84 -21.75
C ARG A 262 -16.11 -11.24 -22.37
N ASP A 263 -15.03 -12.02 -22.32
CA ASP A 263 -14.95 -13.36 -22.90
C ASP A 263 -15.28 -14.48 -21.90
N SER A 264 -15.58 -14.14 -20.65
CA SER A 264 -16.03 -15.11 -19.63
C SER A 264 -17.53 -15.40 -19.82
N PRO A 265 -17.94 -16.65 -20.12
CA PRO A 265 -19.35 -16.99 -20.29
C PRO A 265 -20.09 -16.87 -18.94
N ASN A 266 -21.20 -16.12 -18.95
CA ASN A 266 -22.19 -16.09 -17.86
C ASN A 266 -22.74 -17.48 -17.54
#